data_AF-Q51023-F1
#
_entry.id   AF-Q51023-F1
#
_cell.length_a   1.000
_cell.length_b   1.000
_cell.length_c   1.000
_cell.angle_alpha   90.00
_cell.angle_beta   90.00
_cell.angle_gamma   90.00
#
_symmetry.space_group_name_H-M   'P 1'
#
loop_
_entity.id
_entity.type
_entity.pdbx_description
1 polymer ?
#
loop_
_entity_poly.entity_id
_entity_poly.type
_entity_poly.pdbx_seq_one_letter_code
_entity_poly.pdbx_strand_id
1 'polypeptide(L)'
;YYLNHGEWPANNGDAGVASPGEIKGKYVKEVKVENGVVTATMKSDGVNKEIQGKKLSLWAKRENGSVKWFCGRPVKRTAGADDVNDANDGIDTKHLPSTCRDNFDAS
;
A
#
# COMPACT_ATOMS: atom_id res chain seq x y z
N TYR A 1 -4.75 -14.03 3.86
CA TYR A 1 -3.40 -14.59 4.05
C TYR A 1 -2.96 -14.49 5.51
N TYR A 2 -2.69 -13.31 6.06
CA TYR A 2 -2.17 -13.14 7.43
C TYR A 2 -2.92 -13.92 8.52
N LEU A 3 -4.26 -13.83 8.56
CA LEU A 3 -5.04 -14.55 9.57
C LEU A 3 -4.96 -16.09 9.47
N ASN A 4 -4.61 -16.63 8.30
CA ASN A 4 -4.49 -18.07 8.08
C ASN A 4 -3.06 -18.58 8.28
N HIS A 5 -2.05 -17.74 8.01
CA HIS A 5 -0.65 -18.16 7.95
C HIS A 5 0.24 -17.52 9.02
N GLY A 6 -0.26 -16.51 9.74
CA GLY A 6 0.51 -15.77 10.76
C GLY A 6 1.58 -14.84 10.18
N GLU A 7 1.69 -14.73 8.86
CA GLU A 7 2.69 -13.91 8.18
C GLU A 7 2.04 -13.10 7.05
N TRP A 8 2.68 -12.01 6.63
CA TRP A 8 2.19 -11.19 5.52
C TRP A 8 2.53 -11.82 4.17
N PRO A 9 1.64 -11.79 3.17
CA PRO A 9 1.94 -12.36 1.85
C PRO A 9 3.11 -11.62 1.21
N ALA A 10 4.11 -12.35 0.71
CA ALA A 10 5.32 -11.72 0.18
C ALA A 10 5.03 -10.93 -1.11
N ASN A 11 4.07 -11.37 -1.92
CA ASN A 11 3.70 -10.76 -3.19
C ASN A 11 2.20 -10.95 -3.54
N ASN A 12 1.76 -10.43 -4.69
CA ASN A 12 0.39 -10.57 -5.20
C ASN A 12 -0.06 -12.03 -5.35
N GLY A 13 0.82 -12.90 -5.86
CA GLY A 13 0.52 -14.31 -6.09
C GLY A 13 0.25 -15.04 -4.77
N ASP A 14 1.11 -14.83 -3.77
CA ASP A 14 0.91 -15.40 -2.42
C ASP A 14 -0.37 -14.87 -1.78
N ALA A 15 -0.71 -13.60 -2.02
CA ALA A 15 -1.97 -13.02 -1.57
C ALA A 15 -3.20 -13.57 -2.31
N GLY A 16 -3.02 -14.33 -3.40
CA GLY A 16 -4.11 -14.88 -4.22
C GLY A 16 -4.81 -13.83 -5.08
N VAL A 17 -4.11 -12.76 -5.46
CA VAL A 17 -4.65 -11.68 -6.32
C VAL A 17 -3.91 -11.60 -7.65
N ALA A 18 -4.50 -10.89 -8.61
CA ALA A 18 -3.93 -10.70 -9.94
C ALA A 18 -2.54 -10.06 -9.89
N SER A 19 -1.77 -10.24 -10.97
CA SER A 19 -0.43 -9.67 -11.08
C SER A 19 -0.48 -8.13 -11.02
N PRO A 20 0.59 -7.44 -10.56
CA PRO A 20 0.52 -6.00 -10.29
C PRO A 20 0.00 -5.16 -11.47
N GLY A 21 0.45 -5.44 -12.69
CA GLY A 21 0.08 -4.72 -13.91
C GLY A 21 -1.31 -5.06 -14.47
N GLU A 22 -1.98 -6.08 -13.91
CA GLU A 22 -3.37 -6.40 -14.23
C GLU A 22 -4.33 -5.64 -13.32
N ILE A 23 -3.90 -5.26 -12.11
CA ILE A 23 -4.67 -4.41 -11.20
C ILE A 23 -4.43 -2.94 -11.56
N LYS A 24 -5.16 -2.47 -12.57
CA LYS A 24 -5.04 -1.11 -13.14
C LYS A 24 -6.40 -0.48 -13.38
N GLY A 25 -6.41 0.84 -13.59
CA GLY A 25 -7.65 1.57 -13.82
C GLY A 25 -7.45 2.83 -14.66
N LYS A 26 -8.45 3.72 -14.65
CA LYS A 26 -8.39 5.00 -15.38
C LYS A 26 -7.13 5.80 -15.00
N TYR A 27 -6.85 5.90 -13.69
CA TYR A 27 -5.76 6.72 -13.13
C TYR A 27 -4.64 5.92 -12.45
N VAL A 28 -4.85 4.63 -12.23
CA VAL A 28 -3.90 3.73 -11.56
C VAL A 28 -3.17 2.90 -12.61
N LYS A 29 -1.85 2.87 -12.53
CA LYS A 29 -0.96 2.10 -13.39
C LYS A 29 -0.91 0.63 -12.96
N GLU A 30 -0.73 0.39 -11.67
CA GLU A 30 -0.58 -0.93 -11.06
C GLU A 30 -0.87 -0.88 -9.56
N VAL A 31 -1.16 -2.04 -8.98
CA VAL A 31 -1.24 -2.24 -7.53
C VAL A 31 -0.36 -3.44 -7.14
N LYS A 32 0.71 -3.16 -6.39
CA LYS A 32 1.68 -4.17 -5.95
C LYS A 32 1.47 -4.49 -4.48
N VAL A 33 1.43 -5.77 -4.15
CA VAL A 33 1.56 -6.29 -2.78
C VAL A 33 3.02 -6.65 -2.56
N GLU A 34 3.60 -6.17 -1.46
CA GLU A 34 4.94 -6.52 -1.04
C GLU A 34 4.96 -6.64 0.48
N ASN A 35 5.19 -7.87 0.97
CA ASN A 35 5.08 -8.21 2.39
C ASN A 35 3.76 -7.68 3.00
N GLY A 36 2.63 -7.86 2.32
CA GLY A 36 1.31 -7.38 2.79
C GLY A 36 1.09 -5.87 2.75
N VAL A 37 2.06 -5.05 2.33
CA VAL A 37 1.83 -3.65 2.00
C VAL A 37 1.29 -3.56 0.58
N VAL A 38 0.13 -2.92 0.42
CA VAL A 38 -0.54 -2.73 -0.87
C VAL A 38 -0.21 -1.33 -1.36
N THR A 39 0.58 -1.21 -2.43
CA THR A 39 1.01 0.08 -2.99
C THR A 39 0.39 0.29 -4.36
N ALA A 40 -0.38 1.37 -4.50
CA ALA A 40 -0.93 1.80 -5.76
C ALA A 40 -0.02 2.86 -6.40
N THR A 41 0.31 2.68 -7.68
CA THR A 41 1.09 3.65 -8.46
C THR A 41 0.18 4.38 -9.43
N MET A 42 0.19 5.72 -9.38
CA MET A 42 -0.56 6.55 -10.31
C MET A 42 0.06 6.50 -11.72
N LYS A 43 -0.76 6.67 -12.76
CA LYS A 43 -0.27 6.78 -14.14
C LYS A 43 0.63 8.01 -14.32
N SER A 44 1.46 7.96 -15.36
CA SER A 44 2.29 9.10 -15.80
C SER A 44 1.49 10.10 -16.65
N ASP A 45 0.32 9.70 -17.14
CA ASP A 45 -0.54 10.46 -18.05
C ASP A 45 -2.01 10.38 -17.62
N GLY A 46 -2.83 11.31 -18.12
CA GLY A 46 -4.27 11.34 -17.80
C GLY A 46 -4.59 11.59 -16.31
N VAL A 47 -3.61 12.07 -15.52
CA VAL A 47 -3.73 12.44 -14.11
C VAL A 47 -3.16 13.85 -13.87
N ASN A 48 -3.46 14.45 -12.72
CA ASN A 48 -2.89 15.73 -12.31
C ASN A 48 -1.35 15.64 -12.26
N LYS A 49 -0.65 16.67 -12.77
CA LYS A 49 0.82 16.73 -12.83
C LYS A 49 1.50 16.48 -11.49
N GLU A 50 0.89 16.90 -10.38
CA GLU A 50 1.46 16.78 -9.03
C GLU A 50 1.42 15.34 -8.48
N ILE A 51 0.63 14.44 -9.09
CA ILE A 51 0.48 13.04 -8.68
C ILE A 51 0.97 12.03 -9.74
N GLN A 52 1.54 12.48 -10.86
CA GLN A 52 2.03 11.59 -11.92
C GLN A 52 3.11 10.65 -11.38
N GLY A 53 2.92 9.34 -11.58
CA GLY A 53 3.85 8.31 -11.12
C GLY A 53 3.99 8.17 -9.59
N LYS A 54 3.25 9.00 -8.82
CA LYS A 54 3.30 8.99 -7.35
C LYS A 54 2.53 7.80 -6.79
N LYS A 55 2.78 7.53 -5.51
CA LYS A 55 2.29 6.33 -4.84
C LYS A 55 1.54 6.65 -3.55
N LEU A 56 0.63 5.76 -3.18
CA LEU A 56 0.07 5.64 -1.84
C LEU A 56 0.11 4.17 -1.43
N SER A 57 0.13 3.91 -0.13
CA SER A 57 0.12 2.55 0.41
C SER A 57 -1.03 2.37 1.38
N LEU A 58 -1.57 1.15 1.39
CA LEU A 58 -2.36 0.61 2.47
C LEU A 58 -1.52 -0.48 3.15
N TRP A 59 -1.46 -0.45 4.47
CA TRP A 59 -0.81 -1.48 5.27
C TRP A 59 -1.67 -1.77 6.49
N ALA A 60 -1.46 -2.93 7.11
CA ALA A 60 -2.21 -3.30 8.30
C ALA A 60 -1.27 -3.72 9.42
N LYS A 61 -1.58 -3.36 10.66
CA LYS A 61 -0.88 -3.88 11.85
C LYS A 61 -1.76 -4.91 12.55
N ARG A 62 -1.13 -5.86 13.24
CA ARG A 62 -1.84 -6.89 14.00
C ARG A 62 -2.48 -6.28 15.25
N GLU A 63 -3.73 -6.64 15.51
CA GLU A 63 -4.44 -6.32 16.75
C GLU A 63 -5.18 -7.55 17.28
N ASN A 64 -4.64 -8.22 18.31
CA ASN A 64 -5.29 -9.27 19.12
C ASN A 64 -6.35 -10.14 18.40
N GLY A 65 -5.95 -10.82 17.32
CA GLY A 65 -6.83 -11.72 16.55
C GLY A 65 -7.46 -11.10 15.31
N SER A 66 -7.18 -9.83 15.05
CA SER A 66 -7.59 -9.06 13.87
C SER A 66 -6.41 -8.24 13.33
N VAL A 67 -6.67 -7.41 12.33
CA VAL A 67 -5.71 -6.44 11.81
C VAL A 67 -6.41 -5.08 11.65
N LYS A 68 -5.70 -4.01 11.95
CA LYS A 68 -6.14 -2.64 11.70
C LYS A 68 -5.42 -2.10 10.47
N TRP A 69 -6.19 -1.56 9.53
CA TRP A 69 -5.66 -0.99 8.29
C TRP A 69 -5.39 0.50 8.43
N PHE A 70 -4.34 0.93 7.75
CA PHE A 70 -3.90 2.30 7.61
C PHE A 70 -3.76 2.63 6.13
N CYS A 71 -3.92 3.90 5.80
CA CYS A 71 -3.80 4.42 4.44
C CYS A 71 -3.01 5.72 4.48
N GLY A 72 -2.01 5.83 3.62
CA GLY A 72 -1.16 7.01 3.63
C GLY A 72 -0.15 7.05 2.51
N ARG A 73 0.90 7.81 2.78
CA ARG A 73 2.09 7.86 1.92
C ARG A 73 2.73 6.45 1.83
N PRO A 74 3.61 6.23 0.84
CA PRO A 74 4.20 4.92 0.63
C PRO A 74 4.96 4.45 1.85
N VAL A 75 4.83 3.17 2.16
CA VAL A 75 5.58 2.51 3.22
C VAL A 75 6.19 1.21 2.71
N LYS A 76 7.15 0.67 3.45
CA LYS A 76 7.74 -0.65 3.20
C LYS A 76 7.72 -1.49 4.45
N ARG A 77 7.49 -2.78 4.27
CA ARG A 77 7.60 -3.78 5.32
C ARG A 77 8.73 -4.74 5.04
N THR A 78 9.54 -5.02 6.05
CA THR A 78 10.51 -6.11 6.04
C THR A 78 9.78 -7.45 6.23
N ALA A 79 10.15 -8.49 5.51
CA ALA A 79 9.54 -9.81 5.64
C ALA A 79 9.51 -10.26 7.11
N GLY A 80 8.35 -10.74 7.58
CA GLY A 80 8.12 -11.18 8.96
C GLY A 80 7.90 -10.08 10.00
N ALA A 81 8.06 -8.79 9.65
CA ALA A 81 7.76 -7.68 10.57
C ALA A 81 6.25 -7.37 10.60
N ASP A 82 5.75 -6.80 11.70
CA ASP A 82 4.39 -6.23 11.74
C ASP A 82 4.39 -4.73 11.39
N ASP A 83 5.42 -4.00 11.84
CA ASP A 83 5.60 -2.59 11.55
C ASP A 83 6.09 -2.31 10.12
N VAL A 84 5.95 -1.06 9.72
CA VAL A 84 6.37 -0.54 8.42
C VAL A 84 7.28 0.67 8.62
N ASN A 85 8.07 0.99 7.59
CA ASN A 85 8.91 2.18 7.52
C ASN A 85 8.45 3.07 6.37
N ASP A 86 8.70 4.39 6.49
CA ASP A 86 8.39 5.35 5.43
C ASP A 86 9.13 5.03 4.10
N ALA A 87 8.52 5.41 2.99
CA ALA A 87 9.09 5.25 1.66
C ALA A 87 8.83 6.48 0.76
N ASN A 88 9.68 6.60 -0.27
CA ASN A 88 9.70 7.76 -1.16
C ASN A 88 8.58 7.74 -2.22
N ASP A 89 8.52 8.82 -3.02
CA ASP A 89 7.60 9.01 -4.15
C ASP A 89 6.12 9.12 -3.77
N GLY A 90 5.85 9.50 -2.52
CA GLY A 90 4.48 9.63 -2.03
C GLY A 90 3.71 10.78 -2.66
N ILE A 91 2.42 10.53 -2.88
CA ILE A 91 1.43 11.58 -3.13
C ILE A 91 1.49 12.59 -1.97
N ASP A 92 1.49 13.88 -2.31
CA ASP A 92 1.49 14.93 -1.30
C ASP A 92 0.20 14.84 -0.46
N THR A 93 0.31 15.09 0.85
CA THR A 93 -0.82 14.92 1.77
C THR A 93 -2.00 15.81 1.42
N LYS A 94 -1.79 16.95 0.73
CA LYS A 94 -2.87 17.80 0.24
C LYS A 94 -3.76 17.11 -0.80
N HIS A 95 -3.23 16.13 -1.53
CA HIS A 95 -3.97 15.34 -2.52
C HIS A 95 -4.53 14.03 -1.96
N LEU A 96 -4.15 13.65 -0.74
CA LEU A 96 -4.70 12.50 -0.06
C LEU A 96 -6.05 12.88 0.58
N PRO A 97 -7.09 12.03 0.46
CA PRO A 97 -8.29 12.15 1.27
C PRO A 97 -7.95 12.20 2.76
N SER A 98 -8.79 12.82 3.59
CA SER A 98 -8.54 12.94 5.03
C SER A 98 -8.33 11.59 5.73
N THR A 99 -8.99 10.53 5.25
CA THR A 99 -8.91 9.17 5.77
C THR A 99 -7.70 8.36 5.28
N CYS A 100 -6.84 8.95 4.44
CA CYS A 100 -5.65 8.30 3.91
C CYS A 100 -4.41 9.16 4.16
N ARG A 101 -4.26 9.64 5.40
CA ARG A 101 -3.14 10.49 5.85
C ARG A 101 -2.45 9.92 7.08
N ASP A 102 -2.54 8.60 7.27
CA ASP A 102 -1.86 7.94 8.37
C ASP A 102 -0.34 8.04 8.17
N ASN A 103 0.37 8.32 9.25
CA ASN A 103 1.82 8.22 9.28
C ASN A 103 2.24 6.74 9.37
N PHE A 104 3.44 6.41 8.92
CA PHE A 104 3.95 5.03 8.93
C PHE A 104 3.98 4.39 10.34
N ASP A 105 4.08 5.22 11.38
CA ASP A 105 4.12 4.85 12.80
C ASP A 105 2.74 4.87 13.49
N ALA A 106 1.66 5.14 12.75
CA ALA A 106 0.30 5.11 13.29
C ALA A 106 -0.02 3.76 13.96
N SER A 107 -0.82 3.83 15.04
CA SER A 107 -1.22 2.70 15.89
C SER A 107 -2.74 2.63 16.00
#